data_AF-H0E917-F1
#
_entry.id   AF-H0E917-F1
#
_cell.length_a   1.000
_cell.length_b   1.000
_cell.length_c   1.000
_cell.angle_alpha   90.00
_cell.angle_beta   90.00
_cell.angle_gamma   90.00
#
_symmetry.space_group_name_H-M   'P 1'
#
loop_
_entity.id
_entity.type
_entity.pdbx_description
1 polymer ?
#
loop_
_entity_poly.entity_id
_entity_poly.type
_entity_poly.pdbx_seq_one_letter_code
_entity_poly.pdbx_strand_id
1 'polypeptide(L)'
;MEHLAFERATVSPDGIAELTRREREVLGLVATGCSNDEICQRLWISAKTLEHHMHRIYLKLGLAPSRSVHRRVVAARRWAAHEAIA
;
A
#
# COMPACT_ATOMS: atom_id res chain seq x y z
N MET A 1 -15.54 27.57 5.60
CA MET A 1 -14.35 27.16 4.82
C MET A 1 -13.57 26.22 5.71
N GLU A 2 -13.79 24.92 5.53
CA GLU A 2 -13.23 23.87 6.39
C GLU A 2 -11.70 23.86 6.32
N HIS A 3 -11.10 24.27 7.44
CA HIS A 3 -9.71 23.98 7.75
C HIS A 3 -9.60 22.50 8.09
N LEU A 4 -9.32 21.64 7.11
CA LEU A 4 -8.74 20.33 7.39
C LEU A 4 -7.24 20.50 7.50
N ALA A 5 -6.83 20.97 8.68
CA ALA A 5 -5.51 20.66 9.19
C ALA A 5 -5.38 19.14 9.19
N PHE A 6 -4.69 18.58 8.20
CA PHE A 6 -4.14 17.25 8.30
C PHE A 6 -3.08 17.38 9.39
N GLU A 7 -3.50 17.11 10.63
CA GLU A 7 -2.61 17.02 11.79
C GLU A 7 -1.35 16.29 11.34
N ARG A 8 -0.20 16.84 11.72
CA ARG A 8 1.11 16.22 11.56
C ARG A 8 1.14 14.95 12.42
N ALA A 9 0.38 13.94 12.01
CA ALA A 9 0.57 12.57 12.41
C ALA A 9 2.03 12.27 12.11
N THR A 10 2.73 11.73 13.09
CA THR A 10 4.10 11.26 12.99
C THR A 10 4.24 10.50 11.68
N VAL A 11 4.88 11.10 10.68
CA VAL A 11 5.09 10.47 9.37
C VAL A 11 5.90 9.23 9.67
N SER A 12 5.25 8.06 9.64
CA SER A 12 5.97 6.82 9.80
C SER A 12 6.96 6.75 8.64
N PRO A 13 8.26 6.52 8.89
CA PRO A 13 9.29 6.66 7.87
C PRO A 13 9.08 5.76 6.64
N ASP A 14 8.23 4.75 6.76
CA ASP A 14 7.83 3.82 5.71
C ASP A 14 6.51 4.16 5.00
N GLY A 15 5.67 5.06 5.55
CA GLY A 15 4.34 5.42 5.07
C GLY A 15 3.25 4.39 5.36
N ILE A 16 3.55 3.32 6.09
CA ILE A 16 2.63 2.18 6.28
C ILE A 16 1.47 2.53 7.21
N ALA A 17 1.71 3.37 8.23
CA ALA A 17 0.67 3.85 9.15
C ALA A 17 -0.41 4.70 8.45
N GLU A 18 -0.09 5.34 7.32
CA GLU A 18 -1.02 6.20 6.56
C GLU A 18 -1.97 5.39 5.65
N LEU A 19 -1.69 4.10 5.45
CA LEU A 19 -2.55 3.22 4.67
C LEU A 19 -3.90 3.06 5.40
N THR A 20 -4.99 3.02 4.63
CA THR A 20 -6.29 2.61 5.16
C THR A 20 -6.25 1.12 5.51
N ARG A 21 -7.21 0.66 6.30
CA ARG A 21 -7.38 -0.78 6.57
C ARG A 21 -7.36 -1.61 5.28
N ARG A 22 -8.09 -1.17 4.25
CA ARG A 22 -8.19 -1.91 3.00
C ARG A 22 -6.90 -1.92 2.20
N GLU A 23 -6.18 -0.80 2.18
CA GLU A 23 -4.88 -0.70 1.54
C GLU A 23 -3.84 -1.59 2.24
N ARG A 24 -3.90 -1.74 3.58
CA ARG A 24 -3.08 -2.70 4.33
C ARG A 24 -3.40 -4.15 3.99
N GLU A 25 -4.68 -4.53 3.91
CA GLU A 25 -5.09 -5.89 3.51
C GLU A 25 -4.57 -6.25 2.10
N VAL A 26 -4.68 -5.32 1.15
CA VAL A 26 -4.12 -5.49 -0.20
C VAL A 26 -2.60 -5.64 -0.13
N LEU A 27 -1.91 -4.73 0.56
CA LEU A 27 -0.45 -4.73 0.61
C LEU A 27 0.11 -5.97 1.33
N GLY A 28 -0.56 -6.45 2.38
CA GLY A 28 -0.20 -7.69 3.06
C GLY A 28 -0.24 -8.89 2.12
N LEU A 29 -1.33 -9.07 1.36
CA LEU A 29 -1.41 -10.15 0.36
C LEU A 29 -0.41 -10.00 -0.78
N VAL A 30 -0.08 -8.77 -1.16
CA VAL A 30 1.00 -8.49 -2.12
C VAL A 30 2.34 -8.94 -1.55
N ALA A 31 2.61 -8.67 -0.27
CA ALA A 31 3.85 -9.02 0.40
C ALA A 31 4.02 -10.54 0.58
N THR A 32 2.93 -11.29 0.72
CA THR A 32 2.95 -12.76 0.72
C THR A 32 3.13 -13.37 -0.68
N GLY A 33 3.19 -12.55 -1.73
CA GLY A 33 3.39 -13.02 -3.10
C GLY A 33 2.12 -13.49 -3.82
N CYS A 34 0.92 -13.19 -3.31
CA CYS A 34 -0.32 -13.56 -3.98
C CYS A 34 -0.45 -12.90 -5.37
N SER A 35 -1.05 -13.62 -6.31
CA SER A 35 -1.40 -13.10 -7.63
C SER A 35 -2.51 -12.05 -7.54
N ASN A 36 -2.66 -11.20 -8.56
CA ASN A 36 -3.75 -10.23 -8.58
C ASN A 36 -5.12 -10.91 -8.56
N ASP A 37 -5.29 -12.04 -9.24
CA ASP A 37 -6.55 -12.77 -9.28
C ASP A 37 -6.90 -13.36 -7.91
N GLU A 38 -5.91 -13.92 -7.21
CA GLU A 38 -6.10 -14.45 -5.86
C GLU A 38 -6.42 -13.32 -4.87
N ILE A 39 -5.77 -12.16 -4.99
CA ILE A 39 -6.08 -10.97 -4.17
C ILE A 39 -7.51 -10.52 -4.45
N CYS A 40 -7.90 -10.39 -5.73
CA CYS A 40 -9.26 -10.01 -6.12
C CYS A 40 -10.30 -10.97 -5.56
N GLN A 41 -10.05 -12.28 -5.59
CA GLN A 41 -10.95 -13.29 -5.04
C GLN A 41 -11.05 -13.22 -3.52
N ARG A 42 -9.90 -13.21 -2.80
CA ARG A 42 -9.87 -13.15 -1.33
C ARG A 42 -10.54 -11.90 -0.79
N LEU A 43 -10.38 -10.80 -1.50
CA LEU A 43 -10.88 -9.50 -1.10
C LEU A 43 -12.25 -9.18 -1.72
N TRP A 44 -12.78 -10.00 -2.64
CA TRP A 44 -14.07 -9.77 -3.30
C TRP A 44 -14.12 -8.42 -4.05
N ILE A 45 -13.06 -8.12 -4.80
CA ILE A 45 -12.92 -6.88 -5.58
C ILE A 45 -12.57 -7.16 -7.04
N SER A 46 -12.87 -6.21 -7.92
CA SER A 46 -12.45 -6.28 -9.32
C SER A 46 -10.96 -5.98 -9.50
N ALA A 47 -10.36 -6.43 -10.60
CA ALA A 47 -8.99 -6.07 -10.97
C ALA A 47 -8.78 -4.54 -11.06
N LYS A 48 -9.78 -3.81 -11.57
CA LYS A 48 -9.77 -2.34 -11.64
C LYS A 48 -9.75 -1.70 -10.25
N THR A 49 -10.50 -2.28 -9.31
CA THR A 49 -10.51 -1.83 -7.91
C THR A 49 -9.17 -2.12 -7.22
N LEU A 50 -8.58 -3.29 -7.50
CA LEU A 50 -7.24 -3.61 -7.02
C LEU A 50 -6.19 -2.63 -7.56
N GLU A 51 -6.22 -2.31 -8.86
CA GLU A 51 -5.34 -1.31 -9.46
C GLU A 51 -5.49 0.06 -8.78
N HIS A 52 -6.73 0.48 -8.50
CA HIS A 52 -7.00 1.71 -7.75
C HIS A 52 -6.38 1.68 -6.34
N HIS A 53 -6.53 0.58 -5.60
CA HIS A 53 -5.88 0.42 -4.30
C HIS A 53 -4.35 0.47 -4.42
N MET A 54 -3.76 -0.24 -5.39
CA MET A 54 -2.31 -0.23 -5.63
C MET A 54 -1.79 1.18 -5.94
N HIS A 55 -2.52 1.94 -6.77
CA HIS A 55 -2.17 3.32 -7.07
C HIS A 55 -2.13 4.19 -5.80
N ARG A 56 -3.17 4.11 -4.96
CA ARG A 56 -3.24 4.86 -3.69
C ARG A 56 -2.14 4.44 -2.71
N ILE A 57 -1.86 3.14 -2.62
CA ILE A 57 -0.73 2.61 -1.83
C ILE A 57 0.58 3.25 -2.30
N TYR A 58 0.85 3.26 -3.61
CA TYR A 58 2.09 3.86 -4.11
C TYR A 58 2.19 5.35 -3.79
N LEU A 59 1.09 6.10 -3.86
CA LEU A 59 1.10 7.52 -3.50
C LEU A 59 1.42 7.73 -2.02
N LYS A 60 0.77 6.99 -1.12
CA LYS A 60 0.98 7.10 0.33
C LYS A 60 2.37 6.63 0.77
N LEU A 61 2.92 5.63 0.09
CA LEU A 61 4.29 5.19 0.32
C LEU A 61 5.33 6.11 -0.37
N GLY A 62 4.92 7.16 -1.08
CA GLY A 62 5.86 8.03 -1.81
C GLY A 62 6.64 7.30 -2.91
N LEU A 63 6.05 6.26 -3.51
CA LEU A 63 6.69 5.43 -4.55
C LEU A 63 6.44 6.01 -5.94
N ALA A 64 7.37 6.83 -6.39
CA ALA A 64 7.41 7.34 -7.75
C ALA A 64 7.69 6.22 -8.77
N PRO A 65 7.20 6.33 -10.03
CA PRO A 65 7.60 5.43 -11.11
C PRO A 65 9.11 5.40 -11.27
N SER A 66 9.68 4.21 -11.51
CA SER A 66 11.10 4.03 -11.75
C SER A 66 11.30 3.05 -12.89
N ARG A 67 12.38 3.25 -13.66
CA ARG A 67 12.80 2.32 -14.72
C ARG A 67 13.57 1.12 -14.17
N SER A 68 14.19 1.27 -13.00
CA SER A 68 15.12 0.27 -12.46
C SER A 68 14.51 -0.57 -11.34
N VAL A 69 13.40 -0.11 -10.73
CA VAL A 69 12.74 -0.83 -9.63
C VAL A 69 11.23 -0.87 -9.80
N HIS A 70 10.63 -2.04 -9.53
CA HIS A 70 9.19 -2.23 -9.62
C HIS A 70 8.52 -1.81 -8.30
N ARG A 71 7.60 -0.83 -8.35
CA ARG A 71 6.94 -0.26 -7.16
C ARG A 71 6.27 -1.31 -6.27
N ARG A 72 5.65 -2.34 -6.86
CA ARG A 72 5.06 -3.46 -6.12
C ARG A 72 6.08 -4.16 -5.21
N VAL A 73 7.29 -4.40 -5.71
CA VAL A 73 8.35 -5.09 -4.97
C VAL A 73 8.87 -4.20 -3.84
N VAL A 74 9.04 -2.90 -4.11
CA VAL A 74 9.45 -1.94 -3.08
C VAL A 74 8.39 -1.86 -1.97
N ALA A 75 7.11 -1.77 -2.34
CA ALA A 75 5.99 -1.75 -1.38
C ALA A 75 5.95 -3.04 -0.54
N ALA A 76 6.08 -4.21 -1.17
CA ALA A 76 6.12 -5.51 -0.48
C ALA A 76 7.26 -5.59 0.54
N ARG A 77 8.47 -5.15 0.16
CA ARG A 77 9.64 -5.14 1.07
C ARG A 77 9.44 -4.20 2.26
N ARG A 78 8.82 -3.04 2.04
CA ARG A 78 8.50 -2.10 3.14
C ARG A 78 7.47 -2.69 4.11
N TRP A 79 6.45 -3.37 3.61
CA TRP A 79 5.49 -4.09 4.46
C TRP A 79 6.18 -5.13 5.34
N ALA A 80 7.01 -5.99 4.75
CA ALA A 80 7.73 -7.02 5.50
C ALA A 80 8.69 -6.43 6.55
N ALA A 81 9.34 -5.30 6.25
CA ALA A 81 10.18 -4.61 7.22
C ALA A 81 9.37 -3.99 8.36
N HIS A 82 8.18 -3.47 8.08
CA HIS A 82 7.27 -2.92 9.09
C HIS A 82 6.77 -4.01 10.05
N GLU A 83 6.35 -5.16 9.52
CA GLU A 83 5.85 -6.29 10.32
C GLU A 83 6.93 -6.93 11.20
N ALA A 84 8.21 -6.79 10.83
CA ALA A 84 9.33 -7.23 11.68
C ALA A 84 9.63 -6.29 12.86
N ILE A 85 9.12 -5.06 12.82
CA ILE A 85 9.40 -4.00 13.81
C ILE A 85 8.17 -3.71 14.70
N ALA A 86 6.96 -4.00 14.20
CA ALA A 86 5.69 -3.87 14.90
C ALA A 86 5.43 -5.01 15.89
#